data_AF-A0A420DY86-F1
#
_entry.id   AF-A0A420DY86-F1
#
_cell.length_a   1.000
_cell.length_b   1.000
_cell.length_c   1.000
_cell.angle_alpha   90.00
_cell.angle_beta   90.00
_cell.angle_gamma   90.00
#
_symmetry.space_group_name_H-M   'P 1'
#
loop_
_entity.id
_entity.type
_entity.pdbx_description
1 polymer ?
#
loop_
_entity_poly.entity_id
_entity_poly.type
_entity_poly.pdbx_seq_one_letter_code
_entity_poly.pdbx_strand_id
1 'polypeptide(L)'
;MINFFNEYPLVKWILVGFGILYFLDKYGIFSPIDNLINRIGKYKFKNQAHLNNPKLKEIITFFNKKQFSNIEQTLKSMNSSERSFAFESLGQYGDIKTSDEWINKEPYNDLPKIIKGYQLIHKAWGIRGRGTIDSVSNEKLVSFKKHLKKAEAILIEVNNKNSIFKANAVACLLTIYKAIDANRQYVHQLFEDVISEFPEDVELHKNYLEFVSPKWGATVEEYENYLNHINEWSPFIQQLILAKYYFDLNYFHDYQDSDGKIEQLMTEVKAAPIENNNLYRYELYKILYWTASNLGMTEYEAYYKKMALPYLED
;
A
#
# COMPACT_ATOMS: atom_id res chain seq x y z
N MET A 1 48.54 13.58 -1.37
CA MET A 1 47.28 13.75 -2.14
C MET A 1 47.50 13.84 -3.64
N ILE A 2 48.45 14.64 -4.14
CA ILE A 2 48.70 14.78 -5.59
C ILE A 2 49.18 13.47 -6.26
N ASN A 3 50.00 12.66 -5.57
CA ASN A 3 50.49 11.39 -6.13
C ASN A 3 49.39 10.32 -6.31
N PHE A 4 48.39 10.30 -5.43
CA PHE A 4 47.28 9.34 -5.49
C PHE A 4 46.44 9.49 -6.79
N PHE A 5 46.23 10.73 -7.23
CA PHE A 5 45.44 11.00 -8.44
C PHE A 5 46.20 10.75 -9.75
N ASN A 6 47.52 10.63 -9.70
CA ASN A 6 48.34 10.27 -10.86
C ASN A 6 48.44 8.74 -11.02
N GLU A 7 48.38 8.00 -9.92
CA GLU A 7 48.38 6.52 -9.92
C GLU A 7 47.01 5.93 -10.30
N TYR A 8 45.91 6.66 -10.06
CA TYR A 8 44.54 6.21 -10.35
C TYR A 8 43.77 7.23 -11.22
N PRO A 9 44.13 7.36 -12.51
CA PRO A 9 43.52 8.34 -13.40
C PRO A 9 42.00 8.13 -13.57
N LEU A 10 41.52 6.88 -13.47
CA LEU A 10 40.09 6.58 -13.54
C LEU A 10 39.30 7.17 -12.36
N VAL A 11 39.85 7.10 -11.14
CA VAL A 11 39.24 7.64 -9.91
C VAL A 11 39.18 9.17 -9.96
N LYS A 12 40.22 9.80 -10.53
CA LYS A 12 40.24 11.24 -10.80
C LYS A 12 39.10 11.65 -11.72
N TRP A 13 38.87 10.93 -12.82
CA TRP A 13 37.78 11.23 -13.76
C TRP A 13 36.39 10.94 -13.20
N ILE A 14 36.24 9.93 -12.34
CA ILE A 14 34.98 9.64 -11.63
C ILE A 14 34.62 10.80 -10.68
N LEU A 15 35.58 11.27 -9.88
CA LEU A 15 35.34 12.38 -8.95
C LEU A 15 35.11 13.72 -9.67
N VAL A 16 35.81 13.95 -10.79
CA VAL A 16 35.52 15.08 -11.69
C VAL A 16 34.13 14.94 -12.30
N GLY A 17 33.71 13.73 -12.70
CA GLY A 17 32.36 13.44 -13.18
C GLY A 17 31.29 13.74 -12.14
N PHE A 18 31.46 13.28 -10.90
CA PHE A 18 30.55 13.62 -9.79
C PHE A 18 30.56 15.12 -9.44
N GLY A 19 31.71 15.77 -9.52
CA GLY A 19 31.83 17.23 -9.32
C GLY A 19 31.13 18.04 -10.41
N ILE A 20 31.22 17.61 -11.68
CA ILE A 20 30.51 18.22 -12.80
C ILE A 20 29.00 17.98 -12.66
N LEU A 21 28.58 16.77 -12.30
CA LEU A 21 27.16 16.46 -12.03
C LEU A 21 26.60 17.33 -10.89
N TYR A 22 27.35 17.51 -9.81
CA TYR A 22 26.98 18.41 -8.72
C TYR A 22 26.88 19.88 -9.14
N PHE A 23 27.77 20.34 -10.03
CA PHE A 23 27.73 21.70 -10.58
C PHE A 23 26.57 21.89 -11.58
N LEU A 24 26.30 20.91 -12.44
CA LEU A 24 25.17 20.96 -13.38
C LEU A 24 23.82 20.96 -12.66
N ASP A 25 23.71 20.26 -11.53
CA ASP A 25 22.57 20.29 -10.61
C ASP A 25 22.43 21.67 -9.92
N LYS A 26 23.54 22.23 -9.42
CA LYS A 26 23.56 23.54 -8.75
C LYS A 26 23.20 24.72 -9.66
N TYR A 27 23.39 24.60 -10.97
CA TYR A 27 23.14 25.67 -11.95
C TYR A 27 21.99 25.36 -12.93
N GLY A 28 21.20 24.30 -12.70
CA GLY A 28 19.93 24.05 -13.39
C GLY A 28 20.02 23.68 -14.86
N ILE A 29 21.15 23.11 -15.32
CA ILE A 29 21.34 22.73 -16.73
C ILE A 29 21.00 21.24 -16.95
N PHE A 30 21.05 20.40 -15.90
CA PHE A 30 20.63 18.99 -15.94
C PHE A 30 20.46 18.45 -14.51
N SER A 31 19.30 17.90 -14.14
CA SER A 31 19.09 17.28 -12.82
C SER A 31 18.41 15.90 -12.89
N PRO A 32 19.07 14.83 -12.39
CA PRO A 32 18.41 13.54 -12.09
C PRO A 32 17.26 13.70 -11.08
N ILE A 33 17.27 14.78 -10.31
CA ILE A 33 16.25 15.12 -9.33
C ILE A 33 14.98 15.63 -10.02
N ASP A 34 15.06 16.24 -11.21
CA ASP A 34 13.87 16.68 -11.95
C ASP A 34 13.04 15.50 -12.48
N ASN A 35 13.69 14.42 -12.93
CA ASN A 35 13.00 13.17 -13.26
C ASN A 35 12.41 12.48 -12.02
N LEU A 36 13.11 12.55 -10.88
CA LEU A 36 12.61 12.03 -9.60
C LEU A 36 11.43 12.85 -9.07
N ILE A 37 11.48 14.18 -9.15
CA ILE A 37 10.43 15.11 -8.72
C ILE A 37 9.21 15.02 -9.65
N ASN A 38 9.40 14.93 -10.98
CA ASN A 38 8.32 14.72 -11.94
C ASN A 38 7.66 13.34 -11.77
N ARG A 39 8.44 12.27 -11.51
CA ARG A 39 7.90 10.95 -11.15
C ARG A 39 7.15 10.97 -9.82
N ILE A 40 7.67 11.67 -8.80
CA ILE A 40 7.02 11.80 -7.48
C ILE A 40 5.71 12.61 -7.56
N GLY A 41 5.62 13.60 -8.45
CA GLY A 41 4.40 14.38 -8.70
C GLY A 41 3.30 13.56 -9.40
N LYS A 42 3.69 12.69 -10.34
CA LYS A 42 2.79 11.89 -11.19
C LYS A 42 1.88 10.93 -10.42
N TYR A 43 2.25 10.55 -9.19
CA TYR A 43 1.54 9.55 -8.39
C TYR A 43 0.77 10.13 -7.18
N LYS A 44 0.57 11.45 -7.13
CA LYS A 44 -0.09 12.13 -6.00
C LYS A 44 -1.62 12.18 -6.14
N PHE A 45 -2.29 11.03 -6.15
CA PHE A 45 -3.75 10.98 -6.14
C PHE A 45 -4.32 10.77 -4.74
N LYS A 46 -5.53 11.27 -4.51
CA LYS A 46 -6.30 10.94 -3.31
C LYS A 46 -7.14 9.70 -3.60
N ASN A 47 -6.90 8.64 -2.84
CA ASN A 47 -7.70 7.44 -2.93
C ASN A 47 -9.07 7.69 -2.28
N GLN A 48 -10.13 7.28 -2.95
CA GLN A 48 -11.50 7.28 -2.42
C GLN A 48 -11.84 5.87 -1.95
N ALA A 49 -11.62 5.57 -0.66
CA ALA A 49 -11.87 4.23 -0.12
C ALA A 49 -13.32 3.76 -0.28
N HIS A 50 -14.30 4.68 -0.33
CA HIS A 50 -15.70 4.29 -0.54
C HIS A 50 -16.06 4.01 -2.00
N LEU A 51 -15.16 4.22 -2.97
CA LEU A 51 -15.31 3.85 -4.38
C LEU A 51 -16.58 4.38 -5.09
N ASN A 52 -17.15 5.49 -4.59
CA ASN A 52 -18.53 5.90 -4.86
C ASN A 52 -19.62 4.81 -4.70
N ASN A 53 -19.30 3.69 -4.04
CA ASN A 53 -20.19 2.57 -3.79
C ASN A 53 -21.26 2.96 -2.74
N PRO A 54 -22.56 2.78 -3.03
CA PRO A 54 -23.64 3.13 -2.11
C PRO A 54 -23.54 2.43 -0.75
N LYS A 55 -23.20 1.13 -0.72
CA LYS A 55 -23.07 0.32 0.50
C LYS A 55 -21.95 0.85 1.41
N LEU A 56 -20.83 1.29 0.82
CA LEU A 56 -19.71 1.89 1.56
C LEU A 56 -20.02 3.31 2.05
N LYS A 57 -20.79 4.10 1.29
CA LYS A 57 -21.29 5.41 1.76
C LYS A 57 -22.31 5.27 2.88
N GLU A 58 -23.16 4.25 2.80
CA GLU A 58 -24.16 3.95 3.81
C GLU A 58 -23.51 3.54 5.14
N ILE A 59 -22.48 2.68 5.13
CA ILE A 59 -21.82 2.28 6.37
C ILE A 59 -21.15 3.46 7.09
N ILE A 60 -20.56 4.41 6.33
CA ILE A 60 -20.05 5.67 6.90
C ILE A 60 -21.19 6.45 7.56
N THR A 61 -22.35 6.51 6.92
CA THR A 61 -23.53 7.20 7.44
C THR A 61 -24.03 6.55 8.74
N PHE A 62 -24.15 5.22 8.78
CA PHE A 62 -24.51 4.48 9.98
C PHE A 62 -23.51 4.71 11.11
N PHE A 63 -22.22 4.70 10.81
CA PHE A 63 -21.17 4.98 11.78
C PHE A 63 -21.30 6.38 12.37
N ASN A 64 -21.40 7.41 11.54
CA ASN A 64 -21.51 8.79 12.02
C ASN A 64 -22.83 9.07 12.77
N LYS A 65 -23.89 8.28 12.52
CA LYS A 65 -25.15 8.30 13.28
C LYS A 65 -25.16 7.37 14.50
N LYS A 66 -24.04 6.72 14.82
CA LYS A 66 -23.89 5.77 15.95
C LYS A 66 -24.85 4.57 15.88
N GLN A 67 -25.23 4.16 14.67
CA GLN A 67 -26.12 3.02 14.41
C GLN A 67 -25.32 1.71 14.39
N PHE A 68 -24.69 1.37 15.51
CA PHE A 68 -23.70 0.29 15.64
C PHE A 68 -24.19 -1.09 15.17
N SER A 69 -25.43 -1.46 15.48
CA SER A 69 -26.03 -2.73 15.03
C SER A 69 -26.12 -2.82 13.51
N ASN A 70 -26.45 -1.73 12.82
CA ASN A 70 -26.52 -1.70 11.36
C ASN A 70 -25.12 -1.90 10.74
N ILE A 71 -24.08 -1.35 11.35
CA ILE A 71 -22.68 -1.48 10.91
C ILE A 71 -22.24 -2.93 11.02
N GLU A 72 -22.49 -3.56 12.18
CA GLU A 72 -22.18 -4.97 12.39
C GLU A 72 -22.88 -5.88 11.38
N GLN A 73 -24.18 -5.71 11.20
CA GLN A 73 -24.96 -6.51 10.25
C GLN A 73 -24.44 -6.33 8.83
N THR A 74 -24.15 -5.07 8.45
CA THR A 74 -23.62 -4.74 7.12
C THR A 74 -22.27 -5.42 6.89
N LEU A 75 -21.31 -5.29 7.82
CA LEU A 75 -19.99 -5.91 7.69
C LEU A 75 -20.05 -7.44 7.69
N LYS A 76 -20.90 -8.04 8.53
CA LYS A 76 -21.10 -9.51 8.55
C LYS A 76 -21.65 -10.04 7.21
N SER A 77 -22.43 -9.23 6.48
CA SER A 77 -22.98 -9.59 5.17
C SER A 77 -22.02 -9.39 3.98
N MET A 78 -20.92 -8.67 4.19
CA MET A 78 -19.94 -8.34 3.14
C MET A 78 -18.98 -9.50 2.93
N ASN A 79 -18.50 -9.69 1.70
CA ASN A 79 -17.35 -10.58 1.44
C ASN A 79 -16.04 -9.94 1.96
N SER A 80 -14.91 -10.66 1.90
CA SER A 80 -13.61 -10.17 2.40
C SER A 80 -13.21 -8.83 1.78
N SER A 81 -13.27 -8.70 0.45
CA SER A 81 -12.90 -7.47 -0.25
C SER A 81 -13.81 -6.29 0.10
N GLU A 82 -15.12 -6.48 0.13
CA GLU A 82 -16.08 -5.46 0.56
C GLU A 82 -15.83 -5.02 2.00
N ARG A 83 -15.54 -5.96 2.91
CA ARG A 83 -15.22 -5.66 4.31
C ARG A 83 -13.95 -4.82 4.42
N SER A 84 -12.87 -5.16 3.72
CA SER A 84 -11.64 -4.37 3.73
C SER A 84 -11.91 -2.92 3.31
N PHE A 85 -12.60 -2.70 2.19
CA PHE A 85 -12.93 -1.35 1.73
C PHE A 85 -13.92 -0.63 2.64
N ALA A 86 -14.80 -1.34 3.35
CA ALA A 86 -15.64 -0.76 4.40
C ALA A 86 -14.81 -0.29 5.59
N PHE A 87 -13.82 -1.06 6.04
CA PHE A 87 -12.89 -0.63 7.07
C PHE A 87 -12.02 0.54 6.61
N GLU A 88 -11.47 0.51 5.39
CA GLU A 88 -10.74 1.65 4.82
C GLU A 88 -11.61 2.91 4.77
N SER A 89 -12.88 2.76 4.37
CA SER A 89 -13.86 3.85 4.32
C SER A 89 -14.16 4.43 5.71
N LEU A 90 -14.36 3.59 6.71
CA LEU A 90 -14.56 4.03 8.10
C LEU A 90 -13.28 4.64 8.68
N GLY A 91 -12.10 4.13 8.28
CA GLY A 91 -10.80 4.69 8.58
C GLY A 91 -10.61 6.11 8.04
N GLN A 92 -11.08 6.34 6.81
CA GLN A 92 -10.93 7.62 6.11
C GLN A 92 -11.99 8.66 6.47
N TYR A 93 -13.24 8.24 6.64
CA TYR A 93 -14.39 9.15 6.71
C TYR A 93 -15.18 9.05 8.02
N GLY A 94 -14.90 8.06 8.87
CA GLY A 94 -15.55 7.91 10.17
C GLY A 94 -14.95 8.85 11.21
N ASP A 95 -15.80 9.43 12.07
CA ASP A 95 -15.31 10.21 13.22
C ASP A 95 -14.60 9.30 14.23
N ILE A 96 -13.34 9.64 14.54
CA ILE A 96 -12.52 8.89 15.48
C ILE A 96 -13.12 8.87 16.91
N LYS A 97 -13.91 9.89 17.29
CA LYS A 97 -14.58 9.95 18.59
C LYS A 97 -15.69 8.90 18.70
N THR A 98 -16.39 8.63 17.59
CA THR A 98 -17.45 7.60 17.56
C THR A 98 -16.89 6.22 17.87
N SER A 99 -15.70 5.88 17.36
CA SER A 99 -15.05 4.61 17.71
C SER A 99 -14.68 4.54 19.20
N ASP A 100 -14.21 5.64 19.80
CA ASP A 100 -13.88 5.69 21.23
C ASP A 100 -15.13 5.47 22.08
N GLU A 101 -16.24 6.13 21.73
CA GLU A 101 -17.52 5.94 22.41
C GLU A 101 -18.05 4.51 22.27
N TRP A 102 -17.91 3.90 21.09
CA TRP A 102 -18.33 2.52 20.87
C TRP A 102 -17.48 1.54 21.70
N ILE A 103 -16.15 1.69 21.71
CA ILE A 103 -15.25 0.88 22.54
C ILE A 103 -15.59 1.03 24.02
N ASN A 104 -15.89 2.25 24.49
CA ASN A 104 -16.26 2.47 25.89
C ASN A 104 -17.60 1.82 26.26
N LYS A 105 -18.57 1.84 25.34
CA LYS A 105 -19.89 1.22 25.54
C LYS A 105 -19.82 -0.31 25.48
N GLU A 106 -18.98 -0.85 24.60
CA GLU A 106 -18.88 -2.28 24.30
C GLU A 106 -17.41 -2.73 24.27
N PRO A 107 -16.72 -2.80 25.42
CA PRO A 107 -15.26 -3.00 25.48
C PRO A 107 -14.79 -4.38 24.97
N TYR A 108 -15.70 -5.35 24.92
CA TYR A 108 -15.42 -6.70 24.41
C TYR A 108 -15.73 -6.86 22.93
N ASN A 109 -16.32 -5.84 22.27
CA ASN A 109 -16.59 -5.85 20.84
C ASN A 109 -15.31 -5.50 20.09
N ASP A 110 -14.79 -6.46 19.31
CA ASP A 110 -13.55 -6.27 18.55
C ASP A 110 -13.75 -5.37 17.32
N LEU A 111 -14.98 -5.26 16.82
CA LEU A 111 -15.26 -4.49 15.62
C LEU A 111 -14.86 -3.00 15.72
N PRO A 112 -15.29 -2.24 16.75
CA PRO A 112 -14.87 -0.84 16.87
C PRO A 112 -13.36 -0.68 17.13
N LYS A 113 -12.70 -1.70 17.71
CA LYS A 113 -11.24 -1.74 17.87
C LYS A 113 -10.53 -1.82 16.51
N ILE A 114 -11.02 -2.67 15.60
CA ILE A 114 -10.48 -2.77 14.23
C ILE A 114 -10.70 -1.45 13.49
N ILE A 115 -11.92 -0.88 13.53
CA ILE A 115 -12.22 0.42 12.92
C ILE A 115 -11.25 1.50 13.44
N LYS A 116 -11.02 1.54 14.76
CA LYS A 116 -10.06 2.45 15.38
C LYS A 116 -8.63 2.25 14.83
N GLY A 117 -8.22 1.01 14.63
CA GLY A 117 -6.95 0.65 14.00
C GLY A 117 -6.79 1.31 12.62
N TYR A 118 -7.77 1.13 11.72
CA TYR A 118 -7.78 1.78 10.41
C TYR A 118 -7.76 3.31 10.49
N GLN A 119 -8.54 3.91 11.38
CA GLN A 119 -8.56 5.37 11.59
C GLN A 119 -7.20 5.90 12.06
N LEU A 120 -6.54 5.20 12.99
CA LEU A 120 -5.23 5.58 13.49
C LEU A 120 -4.15 5.42 12.43
N ILE A 121 -4.19 4.34 11.64
CA ILE A 121 -3.30 4.13 10.49
C ILE A 121 -3.48 5.26 9.47
N HIS A 122 -4.72 5.56 9.07
CA HIS A 122 -4.97 6.65 8.14
C HIS A 122 -4.47 7.99 8.71
N LYS A 123 -4.77 8.29 9.97
CA LYS A 123 -4.31 9.52 10.62
C LYS A 123 -2.77 9.60 10.62
N ALA A 124 -2.09 8.49 10.88
CA ALA A 124 -0.63 8.42 10.82
C ALA A 124 -0.14 8.80 9.41
N TRP A 125 -0.62 8.13 8.36
CA TRP A 125 -0.22 8.43 6.98
C TRP A 125 -0.56 9.86 6.55
N GLY A 126 -1.66 10.42 7.03
CA GLY A 126 -2.01 11.83 6.84
C GLY A 126 -1.00 12.78 7.48
N ILE A 127 -0.51 12.46 8.69
CA ILE A 127 0.52 13.25 9.39
C ILE A 127 1.88 13.18 8.68
N ARG A 128 2.30 11.98 8.29
CA ARG A 128 3.56 11.78 7.52
C ARG A 128 3.49 12.53 6.19
N GLY A 129 2.33 12.52 5.55
CA GLY A 129 2.13 13.06 4.22
C GLY A 129 2.71 12.13 3.14
N ARG A 130 2.70 12.62 1.90
CA ARG A 130 3.11 11.86 0.69
C ARG A 130 4.56 12.10 0.28
N GLY A 131 5.33 12.83 1.10
CA GLY A 131 6.74 13.13 0.82
C GLY A 131 7.65 11.92 1.05
N THR A 132 8.88 12.02 0.53
CA THR A 132 9.98 11.10 0.88
C THR A 132 10.36 11.28 2.35
N ILE A 133 10.99 10.28 2.96
CA ILE A 133 11.34 10.33 4.39
C ILE A 133 12.20 11.55 4.73
N ASP A 134 13.10 11.96 3.83
CA ASP A 134 14.00 13.11 4.00
C ASP A 134 13.26 14.46 4.00
N SER A 135 12.02 14.49 3.48
CA SER A 135 11.16 15.67 3.47
C SER A 135 10.23 15.77 4.69
N VAL A 136 10.19 14.75 5.54
CA VAL A 136 9.29 14.69 6.70
C VAL A 136 10.05 15.12 7.94
N SER A 137 9.60 16.20 8.59
CA SER A 137 10.18 16.68 9.85
C SER A 137 10.16 15.60 10.95
N ASN A 138 11.15 15.61 11.84
CA ASN A 138 11.23 14.70 12.99
C ASN A 138 9.94 14.68 13.85
N GLU A 139 9.31 15.83 14.08
CA GLU A 139 8.05 15.91 14.83
C GLU A 139 6.92 15.11 14.18
N LYS A 140 6.78 15.24 12.85
CA LYS A 140 5.82 14.44 12.07
C LYS A 140 6.15 12.96 12.13
N LEU A 141 7.43 12.57 12.08
CA LEU A 141 7.84 11.17 12.19
C LEU A 141 7.53 10.57 13.58
N VAL A 142 7.77 11.33 14.66
CA VAL A 142 7.40 10.92 16.02
C VAL A 142 5.88 10.77 16.14
N SER A 143 5.12 11.73 15.63
CA SER A 143 3.65 11.69 15.65
C SER A 143 3.08 10.55 14.79
N PHE A 144 3.69 10.28 13.64
CA PHE A 144 3.39 9.13 12.77
C PHE A 144 3.55 7.81 13.52
N LYS A 145 4.75 7.55 14.08
CA LYS A 145 5.04 6.34 14.85
C LYS A 145 4.13 6.20 16.07
N LYS A 146 3.81 7.31 16.77
CA LYS A 146 2.90 7.32 17.92
C LYS A 146 1.49 6.82 17.56
N HIS A 147 0.95 7.21 16.41
CA HIS A 147 -0.36 6.72 15.98
C HIS A 147 -0.33 5.26 15.55
N LEU A 148 0.73 4.82 14.84
CA LEU A 148 0.91 3.41 14.48
C LEU A 148 1.06 2.51 15.71
N LYS A 149 1.85 2.90 16.72
CA LYS A 149 1.98 2.15 17.97
C LYS A 149 0.66 2.06 18.76
N LYS A 150 -0.17 3.09 18.71
CA LYS A 150 -1.53 3.04 19.29
C LYS A 150 -2.44 2.06 18.53
N ALA A 151 -2.37 2.06 17.21
CA ALA A 151 -3.13 1.13 16.39
C ALA A 151 -2.69 -0.32 16.66
N GLU A 152 -1.37 -0.55 16.72
CA GLU A 152 -0.76 -1.85 17.02
C GLU A 152 -1.28 -2.41 18.35
N ALA A 153 -1.22 -1.63 19.42
CA ALA A 153 -1.65 -2.08 20.75
C ALA A 153 -3.12 -2.54 20.77
N ILE A 154 -3.99 -1.83 20.06
CA ILE A 154 -5.42 -2.16 19.96
C ILE A 154 -5.63 -3.45 19.13
N LEU A 155 -4.89 -3.60 18.03
CA LEU A 155 -5.08 -4.70 17.07
C LEU A 155 -4.49 -6.02 17.55
N ILE A 156 -3.39 -6.00 18.32
CA ILE A 156 -2.83 -7.21 18.94
C ILE A 156 -3.87 -7.88 19.86
N GLU A 157 -4.64 -7.09 20.63
CA GLU A 157 -5.70 -7.64 21.48
C GLU A 157 -6.79 -8.36 20.69
N VAL A 158 -7.11 -7.86 19.49
CA VAL A 158 -8.12 -8.45 18.61
C VAL A 158 -7.60 -9.74 17.96
N ASN A 159 -6.34 -9.76 17.52
CA ASN A 159 -5.73 -10.93 16.87
C ASN A 159 -5.67 -12.17 17.79
N ASN A 160 -5.63 -11.97 19.11
CA ASN A 160 -5.59 -13.06 20.08
C ASN A 160 -6.95 -13.78 20.28
N LYS A 161 -7.98 -13.44 19.49
CA LYS A 161 -9.33 -14.00 19.61
C LYS A 161 -9.79 -14.64 18.30
N ASN A 162 -10.68 -15.62 18.40
CA ASN A 162 -11.36 -16.20 17.25
C ASN A 162 -12.44 -15.24 16.72
N SER A 163 -12.01 -14.23 15.94
CA SER A 163 -12.87 -13.21 15.34
C SER A 163 -13.01 -13.44 13.84
N ILE A 164 -14.22 -13.29 13.30
CA ILE A 164 -14.47 -13.32 11.84
C ILE A 164 -13.74 -12.20 11.08
N PHE A 165 -13.22 -11.20 11.80
CA PHE A 165 -12.47 -10.07 11.27
C PHE A 165 -10.95 -10.20 11.51
N LYS A 166 -10.47 -11.39 11.89
CA LYS A 166 -9.05 -11.69 12.13
C LYS A 166 -8.16 -11.27 10.96
N ALA A 167 -8.55 -11.62 9.72
CA ALA A 167 -7.81 -11.23 8.52
C ALA A 167 -7.63 -9.70 8.39
N ASN A 168 -8.69 -8.90 8.61
CA ASN A 168 -8.60 -7.44 8.54
C ASN A 168 -7.72 -6.84 9.66
N ALA A 169 -7.73 -7.43 10.86
CA ALA A 169 -6.87 -7.01 11.95
C ALA A 169 -5.38 -7.28 11.64
N VAL A 170 -5.08 -8.48 11.12
CA VAL A 170 -3.71 -8.84 10.71
C VAL A 170 -3.23 -8.02 9.52
N ALA A 171 -4.08 -7.79 8.52
CA ALA A 171 -3.77 -6.88 7.42
C ALA A 171 -3.35 -5.48 7.90
N CYS A 172 -4.04 -4.93 8.91
CA CYS A 172 -3.63 -3.68 9.53
C CYS A 172 -2.28 -3.77 10.24
N LEU A 173 -2.04 -4.86 10.98
CA LEU A 173 -0.74 -5.10 11.63
C LEU A 173 0.40 -5.17 10.60
N LEU A 174 0.22 -5.85 9.47
CA LEU A 174 1.20 -5.87 8.37
C LEU A 174 1.47 -4.46 7.84
N THR A 175 0.42 -3.65 7.67
CA THR A 175 0.55 -2.24 7.27
C THR A 175 1.30 -1.39 8.29
N ILE A 176 1.16 -1.69 9.57
CA ILE A 176 1.92 -1.04 10.64
C ILE A 176 3.38 -1.51 10.60
N TYR A 177 3.63 -2.81 10.54
CA TYR A 177 4.95 -3.42 10.67
C TYR A 177 5.89 -3.19 9.50
N LYS A 178 5.40 -2.85 8.30
CA LYS A 178 6.27 -2.34 7.23
C LYS A 178 6.83 -0.93 7.52
N ALA A 179 6.22 -0.19 8.44
CA ALA A 179 6.50 1.23 8.67
C ALA A 179 7.11 1.54 10.05
N ILE A 180 7.19 0.53 10.93
CA ILE A 180 7.84 0.63 12.24
C ILE A 180 8.74 -0.59 12.45
N ASP A 181 9.71 -0.47 13.34
CA ASP A 181 10.58 -1.59 13.67
C ASP A 181 9.76 -2.70 14.35
N ALA A 182 9.77 -3.88 13.73
CA ALA A 182 9.07 -5.08 14.17
C ALA A 182 10.01 -6.29 14.04
N ASN A 183 9.78 -7.32 14.87
CA ASN A 183 10.48 -8.58 14.71
C ASN A 183 9.96 -9.24 13.41
N ARG A 184 10.79 -9.32 12.37
CA ARG A 184 10.37 -9.82 11.05
C ARG A 184 9.91 -11.28 11.08
N GLN A 185 10.59 -12.14 11.86
CA GLN A 185 10.18 -13.54 12.05
C GLN A 185 8.77 -13.65 12.62
N TYR A 186 8.42 -12.80 13.59
CA TYR A 186 7.06 -12.73 14.12
C TYR A 186 6.05 -12.31 13.04
N VAL A 187 6.39 -11.34 12.18
CA VAL A 187 5.49 -10.88 11.12
C VAL A 187 5.26 -11.96 10.06
N HIS A 188 6.28 -12.73 9.70
CA HIS A 188 6.13 -13.90 8.83
C HIS A 188 5.18 -14.93 9.46
N GLN A 189 5.42 -15.33 10.71
CA GLN A 189 4.53 -16.28 11.40
C GLN A 189 3.10 -15.76 11.46
N LEU A 190 2.93 -14.46 11.74
CA LEU A 190 1.61 -13.83 11.79
C LEU A 190 0.88 -13.92 10.44
N PHE A 191 1.58 -13.75 9.32
CA PHE A 191 1.00 -13.92 7.99
C PHE A 191 0.66 -15.39 7.70
N GLU A 192 1.61 -16.30 7.91
CA GLU A 192 1.43 -17.75 7.67
C GLU A 192 0.26 -18.33 8.46
N ASP A 193 0.13 -17.96 9.74
CA ASP A 193 -0.96 -18.42 10.61
C ASP A 193 -2.32 -18.03 10.05
N VAL A 194 -2.47 -16.81 9.52
CA VAL A 194 -3.77 -16.29 9.07
C VAL A 194 -4.06 -16.65 7.63
N ILE A 195 -3.05 -16.70 6.76
CA ILE A 195 -3.26 -17.02 5.34
C ILE A 195 -3.69 -18.49 5.15
N SER A 196 -3.28 -19.39 6.05
CA SER A 196 -3.78 -20.77 6.06
C SER A 196 -5.31 -20.87 6.25
N GLU A 197 -5.91 -19.95 7.00
CA GLU A 197 -7.36 -19.87 7.24
C GLU A 197 -8.08 -19.04 6.16
N PHE A 198 -7.41 -18.02 5.62
CA PHE A 198 -7.97 -17.07 4.66
C PHE A 198 -7.08 -16.91 3.40
N PRO A 199 -6.86 -17.98 2.62
CA PRO A 199 -5.89 -17.99 1.50
C PRO A 199 -6.29 -17.07 0.34
N GLU A 200 -7.54 -16.62 0.30
CA GLU A 200 -8.08 -15.74 -0.75
C GLU A 200 -8.24 -14.29 -0.27
N ASP A 201 -7.73 -13.95 0.91
CA ASP A 201 -7.83 -12.57 1.43
C ASP A 201 -6.80 -11.66 0.77
N VAL A 202 -7.26 -10.93 -0.25
CA VAL A 202 -6.43 -10.02 -1.04
C VAL A 202 -5.71 -8.97 -0.18
N GLU A 203 -6.32 -8.49 0.90
CA GLU A 203 -5.72 -7.47 1.75
C GLU A 203 -4.46 -8.00 2.44
N LEU A 204 -4.52 -9.24 2.93
CA LEU A 204 -3.37 -9.93 3.52
C LEU A 204 -2.23 -10.04 2.51
N HIS A 205 -2.50 -10.58 1.32
CA HIS A 205 -1.47 -10.73 0.28
C HIS A 205 -0.85 -9.39 -0.12
N LYS A 206 -1.69 -8.37 -0.35
CA LYS A 206 -1.23 -7.00 -0.68
C LYS A 206 -0.32 -6.43 0.41
N ASN A 207 -0.76 -6.47 1.67
CA ASN A 207 -0.02 -5.84 2.76
C ASN A 207 1.24 -6.64 3.14
N TYR A 208 1.21 -7.97 2.99
CA TYR A 208 2.39 -8.80 3.19
C TYR A 208 3.43 -8.57 2.10
N LEU A 209 3.02 -8.50 0.82
CA LEU A 209 3.91 -8.15 -0.29
C LEU A 209 4.61 -6.81 -0.03
N GLU A 210 3.89 -5.82 0.49
CA GLU A 210 4.52 -4.54 0.86
C GLU A 210 5.50 -4.69 2.04
N PHE A 211 5.22 -5.55 3.03
CA PHE A 211 6.13 -5.82 4.14
C PHE A 211 7.42 -6.54 3.71
N VAL A 212 7.33 -7.48 2.76
CA VAL A 212 8.48 -8.21 2.19
C VAL A 212 9.13 -7.48 1.01
N SER A 213 8.66 -6.28 0.66
CA SER A 213 9.26 -5.50 -0.43
C SER A 213 10.58 -4.85 -0.01
N PRO A 214 11.64 -4.91 -0.84
CA PRO A 214 12.91 -4.21 -0.57
C PRO A 214 12.76 -2.71 -0.33
N LYS A 215 11.70 -2.09 -0.90
CA LYS A 215 11.31 -0.70 -0.65
C LYS A 215 11.14 -0.38 0.84
N TRP A 216 10.72 -1.37 1.63
CA TRP A 216 10.47 -1.23 3.06
C TRP A 216 11.52 -1.94 3.93
N GLY A 217 12.71 -2.18 3.36
CA GLY A 217 13.86 -2.70 4.08
C GLY A 217 13.88 -4.23 4.25
N ALA A 218 13.03 -4.96 3.53
CA ALA A 218 13.16 -6.41 3.40
C ALA A 218 14.38 -6.78 2.56
N THR A 219 14.92 -7.99 2.78
CA THR A 219 15.96 -8.54 1.91
C THR A 219 15.37 -8.99 0.56
N VAL A 220 16.22 -9.10 -0.46
CA VAL A 220 15.82 -9.67 -1.76
C VAL A 220 15.35 -11.12 -1.59
N GLU A 221 16.03 -11.89 -0.73
CA GLU A 221 15.67 -13.28 -0.42
C GLU A 221 14.26 -13.39 0.16
N GLU A 222 13.88 -12.54 1.12
CA GLU A 222 12.52 -12.52 1.65
C GLU A 222 11.46 -12.24 0.59
N TYR A 223 11.77 -11.33 -0.34
CA TYR A 223 10.87 -10.97 -1.42
C TYR A 223 10.71 -12.12 -2.43
N GLU A 224 11.83 -12.70 -2.87
CA GLU A 224 11.87 -13.83 -3.79
C GLU A 224 11.20 -15.06 -3.19
N ASN A 225 11.40 -15.32 -1.90
CA ASN A 225 10.72 -16.41 -1.20
C ASN A 225 9.19 -16.28 -1.31
N TYR A 226 8.63 -15.08 -1.14
CA TYR A 226 7.20 -14.90 -1.32
C TYR A 226 6.74 -15.06 -2.78
N LEU A 227 7.52 -14.53 -3.74
CA LEU A 227 7.22 -14.66 -5.16
C LEU A 227 7.30 -16.11 -5.67
N ASN A 228 8.15 -16.96 -5.07
CA ASN A 228 8.25 -18.38 -5.44
C ASN A 228 6.95 -19.16 -5.18
N HIS A 229 6.11 -18.70 -4.24
CA HIS A 229 4.81 -19.29 -3.93
C HIS A 229 3.67 -18.69 -4.77
N ILE A 230 3.95 -17.80 -5.73
CA ILE A 230 2.90 -17.06 -6.44
C ILE A 230 1.89 -17.98 -7.14
N ASN A 231 2.34 -19.11 -7.67
CA ASN A 231 1.49 -20.07 -8.37
C ASN A 231 0.52 -20.83 -7.45
N GLU A 232 0.68 -20.71 -6.13
CA GLU A 232 -0.20 -21.30 -5.12
C GLU A 232 -1.45 -20.44 -4.87
N TRP A 233 -1.40 -19.15 -5.25
CA TRP A 233 -2.48 -18.20 -5.02
C TRP A 233 -3.49 -18.15 -6.17
N SER A 234 -4.69 -17.63 -5.92
CA SER A 234 -5.68 -17.48 -6.98
C SER A 234 -5.23 -16.52 -8.09
N PRO A 235 -5.76 -16.67 -9.32
CA PRO A 235 -5.35 -15.84 -10.46
C PRO A 235 -5.40 -14.33 -10.20
N PHE A 236 -6.39 -13.86 -9.44
CA PHE A 236 -6.49 -12.44 -9.11
C PHE A 236 -5.37 -11.96 -8.18
N ILE A 237 -5.02 -12.76 -7.16
CA ILE A 237 -3.91 -12.45 -6.25
C ILE A 237 -2.59 -12.46 -7.03
N GLN A 238 -2.38 -13.43 -7.92
CA GLN A 238 -1.22 -13.47 -8.81
C GLN A 238 -1.10 -12.18 -9.63
N GLN A 239 -2.18 -11.77 -10.30
CA GLN A 239 -2.22 -10.54 -11.09
C GLN A 239 -1.90 -9.30 -10.27
N LEU A 240 -2.46 -9.19 -9.05
CA LEU A 240 -2.19 -8.07 -8.16
C LEU A 240 -0.72 -8.02 -7.71
N ILE A 241 -0.16 -9.18 -7.33
CA ILE A 241 1.24 -9.29 -6.90
C ILE A 241 2.18 -8.96 -8.07
N LEU A 242 1.94 -9.52 -9.25
CA LEU A 242 2.75 -9.25 -10.44
C LEU A 242 2.65 -7.80 -10.89
N ALA A 243 1.45 -7.21 -10.90
CA ALA A 243 1.29 -5.80 -11.23
C ALA A 243 2.10 -4.91 -10.29
N LYS A 244 2.09 -5.23 -8.99
CA LYS A 244 2.85 -4.50 -7.98
C LYS A 244 4.36 -4.71 -8.12
N TYR A 245 4.80 -5.94 -8.37
CA TYR A 245 6.20 -6.30 -8.65
C TYR A 245 6.74 -5.51 -9.85
N TYR A 246 6.05 -5.57 -10.99
CA TYR A 246 6.46 -4.87 -12.20
C TYR A 246 6.41 -3.36 -12.07
N PHE A 247 5.42 -2.83 -11.34
CA PHE A 247 5.40 -1.41 -11.00
C PHE A 247 6.65 -1.01 -10.21
N ASP A 248 7.03 -1.78 -9.19
CA ASP A 248 8.21 -1.47 -8.38
C ASP A 248 9.50 -1.61 -9.20
N LEU A 249 9.64 -2.63 -10.05
CA LEU A 249 10.75 -2.75 -11.00
C LEU A 249 10.85 -1.55 -11.94
N ASN A 250 9.74 -1.18 -12.56
CA ASN A 250 9.72 -0.07 -13.50
C ASN A 250 9.97 1.28 -12.83
N TYR A 251 9.39 1.50 -11.64
CA TYR A 251 9.46 2.78 -10.95
C TYR A 251 10.78 3.00 -10.20
N PHE A 252 11.32 1.96 -9.54
CA PHE A 252 12.54 2.06 -8.72
C PHE A 252 13.81 1.56 -9.41
N HIS A 253 13.68 0.69 -10.42
CA HIS A 253 14.83 0.04 -11.07
C HIS A 253 14.90 0.32 -12.57
N ASP A 254 14.12 1.29 -13.07
CA ASP A 254 14.07 1.70 -14.48
C ASP A 254 13.84 0.54 -15.47
N TYR A 255 13.22 -0.55 -14.99
CA TYR A 255 12.91 -1.71 -15.81
C TYR A 255 12.06 -1.31 -17.02
N GLN A 256 12.53 -1.72 -18.20
CA GLN A 256 11.83 -1.59 -19.46
C GLN A 256 11.15 -2.92 -19.78
N ASP A 257 9.96 -2.87 -20.38
CA ASP A 257 9.21 -4.08 -20.76
C ASP A 257 9.71 -4.70 -22.07
N SER A 258 11.03 -4.85 -22.24
CA SER A 258 11.62 -5.39 -23.48
C SER A 258 11.31 -6.87 -23.69
N ASP A 259 10.93 -7.60 -22.65
CA ASP A 259 10.50 -9.00 -22.70
C ASP A 259 8.98 -9.18 -22.77
N GLY A 260 8.21 -8.08 -22.81
CA GLY A 260 6.76 -8.07 -23.03
C GLY A 260 5.92 -8.63 -21.87
N LYS A 261 6.50 -8.83 -20.69
CA LYS A 261 5.79 -9.42 -19.54
C LYS A 261 4.74 -8.48 -18.95
N ILE A 262 5.02 -7.18 -18.92
CA ILE A 262 4.08 -6.17 -18.41
C ILE A 262 2.91 -6.02 -19.39
N GLU A 263 3.20 -5.93 -20.69
CA GLU A 263 2.18 -5.90 -21.74
C GLU A 263 1.32 -7.17 -21.72
N GLN A 264 1.93 -8.35 -21.54
CA GLN A 264 1.18 -9.60 -21.42
C GLN A 264 0.22 -9.57 -20.22
N LEU A 265 0.70 -9.20 -19.02
CA LEU A 265 -0.15 -9.06 -17.84
C LEU A 265 -1.30 -8.08 -18.07
N MET A 266 -1.02 -6.93 -18.69
CA MET A 266 -2.03 -5.93 -19.02
C MET A 266 -3.04 -6.44 -20.04
N THR A 267 -2.62 -7.27 -21.00
CA THR A 267 -3.52 -7.90 -21.97
C THR A 267 -4.44 -8.89 -21.27
N GLU A 268 -3.90 -9.75 -20.42
CA GLU A 268 -4.65 -10.76 -19.68
C GLU A 268 -5.69 -10.14 -18.75
N VAL A 269 -5.30 -9.13 -17.96
CA VAL A 269 -6.21 -8.41 -17.05
C VAL A 269 -7.30 -7.66 -17.83
N LYS A 270 -6.98 -7.12 -19.01
CA LYS A 270 -7.96 -6.45 -19.87
C LYS A 270 -8.93 -7.44 -20.52
N ALA A 271 -8.47 -8.64 -20.86
CA ALA A 271 -9.26 -9.68 -21.51
C ALA A 271 -10.20 -10.43 -20.55
N ALA A 272 -9.84 -10.50 -19.26
CA ALA A 272 -10.61 -11.22 -18.24
C ALA A 272 -11.33 -10.24 -17.30
N PRO A 273 -12.68 -10.10 -17.39
CA PRO A 273 -13.43 -9.28 -16.46
C PRO A 273 -13.29 -9.77 -15.03
N ILE A 274 -12.90 -8.87 -14.12
CA ILE A 274 -12.80 -9.16 -12.69
C ILE A 274 -14.15 -8.94 -12.03
N GLU A 275 -14.56 -9.87 -11.17
CA GLU A 275 -15.86 -9.83 -10.49
C GLU A 275 -16.15 -8.47 -9.83
N ASN A 276 -17.39 -8.00 -9.95
CA ASN A 276 -17.81 -6.70 -9.40
C ASN A 276 -17.76 -6.61 -7.87
N ASN A 277 -17.77 -7.76 -7.20
CA ASN A 277 -17.74 -7.91 -5.75
C ASN A 277 -16.30 -7.89 -5.19
N ASN A 278 -15.27 -7.95 -6.04
CA ASN A 278 -13.86 -7.83 -5.66
C ASN A 278 -13.37 -6.40 -5.92
N LEU A 279 -13.44 -5.57 -4.88
CA LEU A 279 -13.14 -4.15 -4.93
C LEU A 279 -11.64 -3.87 -5.08
N TYR A 280 -10.76 -4.83 -4.79
CA TYR A 280 -9.32 -4.68 -5.04
C TYR A 280 -8.96 -4.60 -6.52
N ARG A 281 -9.89 -4.92 -7.43
CA ARG A 281 -9.69 -4.64 -8.86
C ARG A 281 -9.32 -3.19 -9.14
N TYR A 282 -9.85 -2.24 -8.35
CA TYR A 282 -9.53 -0.82 -8.54
C TYR A 282 -8.09 -0.49 -8.14
N GLU A 283 -7.54 -1.20 -7.16
CA GLU A 283 -6.11 -1.11 -6.81
C GLU A 283 -5.25 -1.68 -7.93
N LEU A 284 -5.62 -2.85 -8.47
CA LEU A 284 -4.96 -3.44 -9.63
C LEU A 284 -4.98 -2.49 -10.83
N TYR A 285 -6.15 -1.96 -11.20
CA TYR A 285 -6.27 -1.01 -12.31
C TYR A 285 -5.44 0.26 -12.10
N LYS A 286 -5.39 0.78 -10.87
CA LYS A 286 -4.54 1.92 -10.54
C LYS A 286 -3.06 1.61 -10.76
N ILE A 287 -2.59 0.46 -10.29
CA ILE A 287 -1.20 0.05 -10.45
C ILE A 287 -0.86 -0.10 -11.94
N LEU A 288 -1.72 -0.77 -12.72
CA LEU A 288 -1.50 -0.95 -14.16
C LEU A 288 -1.57 0.37 -14.94
N TYR A 289 -2.47 1.28 -14.56
CA TYR A 289 -2.49 2.64 -15.12
C TYR A 289 -1.15 3.34 -14.93
N TRP A 290 -0.60 3.29 -13.72
CA TRP A 290 0.68 3.92 -13.41
C TRP A 290 1.85 3.28 -14.16
N THR A 291 1.91 1.95 -14.20
CA THR A 291 2.93 1.22 -14.97
C THR A 291 2.86 1.54 -16.46
N ALA A 292 1.66 1.53 -17.05
CA ALA A 292 1.45 1.86 -18.46
C ALA A 292 1.90 3.31 -18.77
N SER A 293 1.55 4.24 -17.88
CA SER A 293 1.94 5.64 -18.04
C SER A 293 3.45 5.84 -17.90
N ASN A 294 4.17 5.05 -17.10
CA ASN A 294 5.64 5.10 -17.04
C ASN A 294 6.30 4.56 -18.31
N LEU A 295 5.71 3.54 -18.92
CA LEU A 295 6.24 2.88 -20.12
C LEU A 295 5.80 3.57 -21.43
N GLY A 296 4.95 4.60 -21.36
CA GLY A 296 4.42 5.28 -22.55
C GLY A 296 3.42 4.43 -23.34
N MET A 297 2.79 3.44 -22.70
CA MET A 297 1.83 2.52 -23.30
C MET A 297 0.43 3.15 -23.36
N THR A 298 0.24 4.07 -24.32
CA THR A 298 -0.94 4.96 -24.39
C THR A 298 -2.29 4.24 -24.39
N GLU A 299 -2.43 3.08 -25.06
CA GLU A 299 -3.67 2.31 -25.09
C GLU A 299 -4.04 1.77 -23.70
N TYR A 300 -3.08 1.13 -23.02
CA TYR A 300 -3.29 0.58 -21.67
C TYR A 300 -3.48 1.69 -20.64
N GLU A 301 -2.72 2.78 -20.76
CA GLU A 301 -2.87 3.95 -19.90
C GLU A 301 -4.30 4.49 -19.94
N ALA A 302 -4.85 4.73 -21.13
CA ALA A 302 -6.21 5.24 -21.29
C ALA A 302 -7.27 4.28 -20.74
N TYR A 303 -7.11 2.97 -20.99
CA TYR A 303 -8.01 1.95 -20.49
C TYR A 303 -8.00 1.90 -18.95
N TYR A 304 -6.82 1.71 -18.34
CA TYR A 304 -6.71 1.52 -16.90
C TYR A 304 -7.00 2.80 -16.11
N LYS A 305 -6.69 3.99 -16.66
CA LYS A 305 -7.14 5.25 -16.04
C LYS A 305 -8.65 5.27 -15.88
N LYS A 306 -9.40 4.94 -16.95
CA LYS A 306 -10.87 4.90 -16.94
C LYS A 306 -11.40 3.89 -15.92
N MET A 307 -10.78 2.71 -15.83
CA MET A 307 -11.21 1.66 -14.91
C MET A 307 -10.92 1.99 -13.43
N ALA A 308 -9.86 2.76 -13.16
CA ALA A 308 -9.47 3.16 -11.81
C ALA A 308 -10.21 4.41 -11.28
N LEU A 309 -10.98 5.13 -12.12
CA LEU A 309 -11.69 6.37 -11.76
C LEU A 309 -12.51 6.29 -10.46
N PRO A 310 -13.23 5.19 -10.13
CA PRO A 310 -13.98 5.14 -8.88
C PRO A 310 -13.10 5.27 -7.63
N TYR A 311 -11.81 4.93 -7.76
CA TYR A 311 -10.84 4.94 -6.68
C TYR A 311 -9.91 6.16 -6.71
N LEU A 312 -9.68 6.74 -7.89
CA LEU A 312 -8.80 7.89 -8.10
C LEU A 312 -9.59 9.20 -8.12
N GLU A 313 -9.23 10.13 -7.24
CA GLU A 313 -9.60 11.54 -7.31
C GLU A 313 -8.39 12.32 -7.87
N ASP A 314 -8.54 12.84 -9.10
CA ASP A 314 -7.58 13.71 -9.81
C ASP A 314 -7.37 15.05 -9.06
#